data_AF-A0A930MFE0-F1
#
_entry.id   AF-A0A930MFE0-F1
#
_cell.length_a   1.000
_cell.length_b   1.000
_cell.length_c   1.000
_cell.angle_alpha   90.00
_cell.angle_beta   90.00
_cell.angle_gamma   90.00
#
_symmetry.space_group_name_H-M   'P 1'
#
loop_
_entity.id
_entity.type
_entity.pdbx_description
1 polymer ?
#
loop_
_entity_poly.entity_id
_entity_poly.type
_entity_poly.pdbx_seq_one_letter_code
_entity_poly.pdbx_strand_id
1 'polypeptide(L)'
;MTFSHKAAQFCCAAIFAPLLLLGAEAGAAPETAPIPATRTAPVEDTAIQQLSMEFRHPVADGTLMRMVCLIDVPAKNALSAEELRARGIDGEHFITCLGEFVGKEFADGRFQDIAEHYVPWTEAREADFRAMLDAHNLAAENDYGARAETVQNPAYNIVIAYQSGRSLHITSAGAALNEHENAVEDAVLTWVDDAFAAKK
;
A
#
# COMPACT_ATOMS: atom_id res chain seq x y z
N MET A 1 -20.70 31.50 2.05
CA MET A 1 -20.31 30.12 1.70
C MET A 1 -18.82 30.13 1.49
N THR A 2 -18.07 29.68 2.48
CA THR A 2 -16.61 29.59 2.44
C THR A 2 -16.28 28.12 2.70
N PHE A 3 -15.93 27.40 1.63
CA PHE A 3 -15.41 26.04 1.71
C PHE A 3 -14.14 26.09 2.54
N SER A 4 -14.24 25.65 3.79
CA SER A 4 -13.17 25.72 4.76
C SER A 4 -12.13 24.66 4.41
N HIS A 5 -10.96 25.14 3.99
CA HIS A 5 -9.68 24.45 3.82
C HIS A 5 -9.19 23.78 5.13
N LYS A 6 -9.97 22.87 5.73
CA LYS A 6 -9.62 22.18 6.98
C LYS A 6 -10.23 20.77 7.01
N ALA A 7 -9.61 19.83 6.30
CA ALA A 7 -9.78 18.39 6.56
C ALA A 7 -8.84 17.49 5.73
N ALA A 8 -8.05 18.01 4.79
CA ALA A 8 -7.07 17.23 4.04
C ALA A 8 -5.65 17.32 4.63
N GLN A 9 -5.52 17.50 5.95
CA GLN A 9 -4.30 17.07 6.65
C GLN A 9 -4.40 15.56 6.86
N PHE A 10 -4.38 14.81 5.75
CA PHE A 10 -3.96 13.42 5.76
C PHE A 10 -2.44 13.44 5.99
N CYS A 11 -2.02 13.82 7.20
CA CYS A 11 -0.67 13.57 7.64
C CYS A 11 -0.46 12.08 7.44
N CYS A 12 0.48 11.67 6.58
CA CYS A 12 0.85 10.27 6.41
C CYS A 12 1.03 9.59 7.79
N ALA A 13 1.47 10.33 8.81
CA ALA A 13 1.50 9.96 10.23
C ALA A 13 0.22 9.31 10.81
N ALA A 14 -1.00 9.71 10.38
CA ALA A 14 -2.26 9.21 10.94
C ALA A 14 -2.68 7.84 10.38
N ILE A 15 -2.12 7.41 9.23
CA ILE A 15 -2.41 6.10 8.65
C ILE A 15 -1.58 4.99 9.34
N PHE A 16 -0.56 5.35 10.12
CA PHE A 16 0.32 4.40 10.83
C PHE A 16 -0.21 3.89 12.20
N ALA A 17 -1.43 4.26 12.61
CA ALA A 17 -1.94 3.97 13.95
C ALA A 17 -2.71 2.64 14.18
N PRO A 18 -3.29 1.90 13.19
CA PRO A 18 -4.08 0.71 13.54
C PRO A 18 -3.27 -0.59 13.70
N LEU A 19 -2.00 -0.64 13.31
CA LEU A 19 -1.22 -1.89 13.29
C LEU A 19 -0.75 -2.37 14.69
N LEU A 20 -1.11 -1.68 15.78
CA LEU A 20 -0.70 -2.05 17.14
C LEU A 20 -1.78 -2.79 17.97
N LEU A 21 -2.97 -3.11 17.42
CA LEU A 21 -4.07 -3.64 18.25
C LEU A 21 -4.77 -4.93 17.76
N LEU A 22 -4.24 -5.64 16.77
CA LEU A 22 -4.73 -6.98 16.40
C LEU A 22 -3.65 -8.04 16.63
N GLY A 23 -3.35 -8.28 17.90
CA GLY A 23 -2.37 -9.29 18.31
C GLY A 23 -2.36 -9.54 19.81
N ALA A 24 -3.53 -9.69 20.44
CA ALA A 24 -3.62 -10.04 21.86
C ALA A 24 -4.74 -11.07 22.11
N GLU A 25 -4.57 -12.29 21.61
CA GLU A 25 -5.04 -13.48 22.32
C GLU A 25 -3.83 -14.37 22.61
N ALA A 26 -3.33 -14.26 23.84
CA ALA A 26 -2.28 -15.11 24.37
C ALA A 26 -2.83 -16.51 24.68
N GLY A 27 -2.86 -17.37 23.67
CA GLY A 27 -2.97 -18.82 23.85
C GLY A 27 -1.59 -19.43 24.11
N ALA A 28 -1.43 -20.16 25.21
CA ALA A 28 -0.17 -20.77 25.62
C ALA A 28 0.48 -21.63 24.52
N ALA A 29 1.77 -21.37 24.25
CA ALA A 29 2.56 -22.05 23.22
C ALA A 29 2.89 -23.50 23.60
N PRO A 30 2.71 -24.49 22.69
CA PRO A 30 3.40 -25.76 22.81
C PRO A 30 4.83 -25.67 22.24
N GLU A 31 5.68 -26.47 22.85
CA GLU A 31 7.12 -26.67 22.66
C GLU A 31 7.61 -26.67 21.20
N THR A 32 8.74 -26.00 20.98
CA THR A 32 9.38 -25.71 19.69
C THR A 32 9.80 -26.99 18.95
N ALA A 33 8.95 -27.46 18.03
CA ALA A 33 9.38 -28.40 16.99
C ALA A 33 10.24 -27.66 15.95
N PRO A 34 11.28 -28.30 15.38
CA PRO A 34 12.14 -27.67 14.38
C PRO A 34 11.31 -27.28 13.16
N ILE A 35 11.38 -26.00 12.79
CA ILE A 35 10.72 -25.46 11.59
C ILE A 35 11.35 -26.16 10.38
N PRO A 36 10.59 -26.91 9.56
CA PRO A 36 11.11 -27.43 8.32
C PRO A 36 11.50 -26.23 7.43
N ALA A 37 12.77 -26.19 7.03
CA ALA A 37 13.18 -25.39 5.88
C ALA A 37 12.32 -25.82 4.69
N THR A 38 11.80 -24.84 3.94
CA THR A 38 10.88 -24.99 2.81
C THR A 38 9.40 -25.17 3.17
N ARG A 39 8.80 -24.17 3.85
CA ARG A 39 7.38 -23.88 3.62
C ARG A 39 7.29 -22.84 2.51
N THR A 40 7.05 -23.27 1.28
CA THR A 40 6.35 -22.41 0.33
C THR A 40 5.03 -22.08 1.01
N ALA A 41 4.86 -20.84 1.47
CA ALA A 41 3.60 -20.44 2.08
C ALA A 41 2.48 -20.71 1.08
N PRO A 42 1.33 -21.27 1.49
CA PRO A 42 0.24 -21.54 0.57
C PRO A 42 -0.16 -20.23 -0.11
N VAL A 43 -0.37 -20.30 -1.43
CA VAL A 43 -0.89 -19.19 -2.25
C VAL A 43 -2.11 -18.64 -1.54
N GLU A 44 -2.10 -17.35 -1.29
CA GLU A 44 -3.22 -16.67 -0.64
C GLU A 44 -4.24 -16.27 -1.70
N ASP A 45 -5.43 -16.84 -1.63
CA ASP A 45 -6.49 -16.70 -2.64
C ASP A 45 -7.71 -15.92 -2.12
N THR A 46 -7.77 -15.57 -0.84
CA THR A 46 -8.84 -14.72 -0.30
C THR A 46 -8.61 -13.27 -0.67
N ALA A 47 -9.69 -12.50 -0.84
CA ALA A 47 -9.63 -11.11 -1.31
C ALA A 47 -8.74 -10.22 -0.42
N ILE A 48 -8.11 -9.22 -1.03
CA ILE A 48 -7.32 -8.23 -0.31
C ILE A 48 -8.28 -7.35 0.50
N GLN A 49 -8.08 -7.33 1.82
CA GLN A 49 -8.84 -6.48 2.74
C GLN A 49 -8.16 -5.12 2.91
N GLN A 50 -6.83 -5.09 2.96
CA GLN A 50 -6.04 -3.87 3.10
C GLN A 50 -4.78 -3.95 2.24
N LEU A 51 -4.43 -2.82 1.62
CA LEU A 51 -3.18 -2.63 0.90
C LEU A 51 -2.60 -1.29 1.32
N SER A 52 -1.32 -1.27 1.66
CA SER A 52 -0.57 -0.05 1.92
C SER A 52 0.85 -0.23 1.38
N MET A 53 1.29 0.67 0.53
CA MET A 53 2.64 0.75 0.01
C MET A 53 3.15 2.15 0.27
N GLU A 54 4.34 2.25 0.83
CA GLU A 54 5.02 3.51 1.04
C GLU A 54 6.40 3.42 0.42
N PHE A 55 6.76 4.41 -0.40
CA PHE A 55 8.05 4.56 -1.04
C PHE A 55 8.67 5.89 -0.64
N ARG A 56 9.94 5.86 -0.26
CA ARG A 56 10.72 6.99 0.29
C ARG A 56 12.01 7.12 -0.51
N HIS A 57 12.12 8.20 -1.26
CA HIS A 57 13.28 8.49 -2.10
C HIS A 57 13.99 9.75 -1.62
N PRO A 58 15.19 9.64 -1.01
CA PRO A 58 15.98 10.80 -0.63
C PRO A 58 16.29 11.68 -1.85
N VAL A 59 16.08 12.99 -1.70
CA VAL A 59 16.42 14.02 -2.69
C VAL A 59 17.23 15.14 -2.01
N ALA A 60 17.78 16.08 -2.78
CA ALA A 60 18.76 17.04 -2.29
C ALA A 60 18.32 17.88 -1.06
N ASP A 61 17.02 18.14 -0.90
CA ASP A 61 16.43 19.02 0.11
C ASP A 61 15.30 18.33 0.93
N GLY A 62 15.24 17.01 0.93
CA GLY A 62 14.22 16.25 1.64
C GLY A 62 14.05 14.83 1.14
N THR A 63 12.83 14.30 1.28
CA THR A 63 12.45 12.96 0.82
C THR A 63 11.19 13.07 -0.01
N LEU A 64 11.24 12.53 -1.23
CA LEU A 64 10.04 12.32 -2.04
C LEU A 64 9.32 11.06 -1.53
N MET A 65 8.04 11.21 -1.25
CA MET A 65 7.18 10.19 -0.68
C MET A 65 6.10 9.83 -1.70
N ARG A 66 5.89 8.54 -1.93
CA ARG A 66 4.75 8.03 -2.70
C ARG A 66 4.04 6.97 -1.86
N MET A 67 2.78 7.23 -1.55
CA MET A 67 1.94 6.30 -0.81
C MET A 67 0.82 5.79 -1.70
N VAL A 68 0.65 4.48 -1.75
CA VAL A 68 -0.38 3.81 -2.52
C VAL A 68 -1.17 2.92 -1.57
N CYS A 69 -2.48 3.13 -1.43
CA CYS A 69 -3.29 2.35 -0.49
C CYS A 69 -4.70 2.09 -1.00
N LEU A 70 -5.35 1.08 -0.42
CA LEU A 70 -6.80 0.94 -0.56
C LEU A 70 -7.50 1.92 0.37
N ILE A 71 -8.40 2.70 -0.19
CA ILE A 71 -9.17 3.73 0.51
C ILE A 71 -10.55 3.86 -0.10
N ASP A 72 -11.56 4.09 0.74
CA ASP A 72 -12.90 4.43 0.28
C ASP A 72 -12.99 5.93 0.02
N VAL A 73 -13.41 6.31 -1.20
CA VAL A 73 -13.61 7.72 -1.59
C VAL A 73 -14.93 7.89 -2.34
N PRO A 74 -15.51 9.11 -2.36
CA PRO A 74 -16.68 9.40 -3.18
C PRO A 74 -16.43 9.02 -4.64
N ALA A 75 -17.37 8.28 -5.24
CA ALA A 75 -17.23 7.73 -6.59
C ALA A 75 -16.91 8.79 -7.66
N LYS A 76 -17.42 10.02 -7.49
CA LYS A 76 -17.11 11.16 -8.39
C LYS A 76 -15.64 11.55 -8.43
N ASN A 77 -14.85 11.19 -7.42
CA ASN A 77 -13.41 11.47 -7.39
C ASN A 77 -12.62 10.47 -8.24
N ALA A 78 -13.19 9.30 -8.51
CA ALA A 78 -12.55 8.19 -9.21
C ALA A 78 -13.25 7.78 -10.51
N LEU A 79 -14.40 8.33 -10.84
CA LEU A 79 -15.19 7.97 -12.02
C LEU A 79 -15.70 9.22 -12.73
N SER A 80 -15.74 9.15 -14.06
CA SER A 80 -16.37 10.17 -14.88
C SER A 80 -17.90 10.20 -14.68
N ALA A 81 -18.53 11.33 -15.00
CA ALA A 81 -19.99 11.45 -14.96
C ALA A 81 -20.70 10.46 -15.92
N GLU A 82 -20.03 9.98 -16.96
CA GLU A 82 -20.55 8.93 -17.83
C GLU A 82 -20.52 7.56 -17.15
N GLU A 83 -19.41 7.20 -16.53
CA GLU A 83 -19.29 5.95 -15.78
C GLU A 83 -20.26 5.88 -14.60
N LEU A 84 -20.43 6.98 -13.85
CA LEU A 84 -21.39 7.06 -12.76
C LEU A 84 -22.81 6.77 -13.25
N ARG A 85 -23.22 7.40 -14.37
CA ARG A 85 -24.53 7.18 -15.00
C ARG A 85 -24.68 5.74 -15.49
N ALA A 86 -23.66 5.19 -16.16
CA ALA A 86 -23.67 3.84 -16.68
C ALA A 86 -23.80 2.78 -15.57
N ARG A 87 -23.17 3.02 -14.42
CA ARG A 87 -23.23 2.15 -13.25
C ARG A 87 -24.45 2.40 -12.35
N GLY A 88 -25.21 3.47 -12.59
CA GLY A 88 -26.38 3.84 -11.78
C GLY A 88 -26.03 4.19 -10.33
N ILE A 89 -24.81 4.65 -10.07
CA ILE A 89 -24.34 5.00 -8.73
C ILE A 89 -24.38 6.51 -8.52
N ASP A 90 -24.74 6.92 -7.31
CA ASP A 90 -24.62 8.31 -6.87
C ASP A 90 -23.14 8.68 -6.74
N GLY A 91 -22.75 9.87 -7.20
CA GLY A 91 -21.36 10.35 -7.14
C GLY A 91 -20.84 10.55 -5.72
N GLU A 92 -21.73 10.74 -4.74
CA GLU A 92 -21.37 10.82 -3.31
C GLU A 92 -21.25 9.44 -2.64
N HIS A 93 -21.64 8.36 -3.32
CA HIS A 93 -21.47 7.00 -2.79
C HIS A 93 -19.97 6.67 -2.70
N PHE A 94 -19.56 6.06 -1.60
CA PHE A 94 -18.17 5.66 -1.41
C PHE A 94 -17.89 4.35 -2.12
N ILE A 95 -16.80 4.30 -2.87
CA ILE A 95 -16.27 3.09 -3.48
C ILE A 95 -14.83 2.91 -3.06
N THR A 96 -14.41 1.65 -2.92
CA THR A 96 -13.01 1.32 -2.67
C THR A 96 -12.19 1.65 -3.91
N CYS A 97 -11.12 2.40 -3.71
CA CYS A 97 -10.16 2.80 -4.73
C CYS A 97 -8.74 2.42 -4.31
N LEU A 98 -7.88 2.23 -5.30
CA LEU A 98 -6.46 2.44 -5.12
C LEU A 98 -6.24 3.97 -5.15
N GLY A 99 -5.82 4.52 -4.02
CA GLY A 99 -5.42 5.91 -3.88
C GLY A 99 -3.91 6.04 -4.01
N GLU A 100 -3.45 7.05 -4.74
CA GLU A 100 -2.06 7.47 -4.81
C GLU A 100 -1.93 8.86 -4.20
N PHE A 101 -0.94 9.02 -3.32
CA PHE A 101 -0.57 10.29 -2.71
C PHE A 101 0.93 10.50 -2.91
N VAL A 102 1.29 11.56 -3.64
CA VAL A 102 2.68 11.96 -3.86
C VAL A 102 2.92 13.24 -3.10
N GLY A 103 3.96 13.25 -2.27
CA GLY A 103 4.35 14.42 -1.50
C GLY A 103 5.84 14.48 -1.27
N LYS A 104 6.29 15.59 -0.69
CA LYS A 104 7.69 15.81 -0.33
C LYS A 104 7.78 16.32 1.09
N GLU A 105 8.53 15.61 1.91
CA GLU A 105 8.94 16.08 3.23
C GLU A 105 10.30 16.75 3.10
N PHE A 106 10.38 18.04 3.43
CA PHE A 106 11.63 18.79 3.42
C PHE A 106 12.44 18.51 4.69
N ALA A 107 13.76 18.72 4.63
CA ALA A 107 14.65 18.53 5.78
C ALA A 107 14.32 19.43 6.99
N ASP A 108 13.57 20.52 6.78
CA ASP A 108 13.08 21.42 7.83
C ASP A 108 11.72 21.00 8.43
N GLY A 109 11.19 19.84 8.03
CA GLY A 109 9.92 19.28 8.49
C GLY A 109 8.68 19.83 7.79
N ARG A 110 8.82 20.73 6.79
CA ARG A 110 7.68 21.12 5.95
C ARG A 110 7.26 19.96 5.06
N PHE A 111 5.97 19.87 4.77
CA PHE A 111 5.42 18.91 3.79
C PHE A 111 4.80 19.66 2.61
N GLN A 112 5.00 19.14 1.41
CA GLN A 112 4.34 19.61 0.19
C GLN A 112 3.58 18.45 -0.45
N ASP A 113 2.28 18.63 -0.63
CA ASP A 113 1.46 17.78 -1.48
C ASP A 113 1.79 18.07 -2.95
N ILE A 114 2.02 17.02 -3.74
CA ILE A 114 2.39 17.11 -5.15
C ILE A 114 1.25 16.63 -6.04
N ALA A 115 0.74 15.42 -5.77
CA ALA A 115 -0.32 14.82 -6.57
C ALA A 115 -1.17 13.85 -5.74
N GLU A 116 -2.41 13.69 -6.18
CA GLU A 116 -3.39 12.81 -5.58
C GLU A 116 -4.26 12.22 -6.69
N HIS A 117 -4.34 10.89 -6.77
CA HIS A 117 -5.09 10.20 -7.80
C HIS A 117 -5.88 9.03 -7.23
N TYR A 118 -6.99 8.70 -7.90
CA TYR A 118 -7.87 7.61 -7.50
C TYR A 118 -8.27 6.76 -8.70
N VAL A 119 -8.12 5.45 -8.57
CA VAL A 119 -8.64 4.48 -9.52
C VAL A 119 -9.48 3.41 -8.79
N PRO A 120 -10.68 3.05 -9.29
CA PRO A 120 -11.56 2.10 -8.59
C PRO A 120 -10.89 0.74 -8.34
N TRP A 121 -10.93 0.19 -7.14
CA TRP A 121 -10.44 -1.16 -6.90
C TRP A 121 -11.45 -2.16 -7.44
N THR A 122 -11.09 -2.90 -8.49
CA THR A 122 -11.94 -3.90 -9.15
C THR A 122 -11.32 -5.28 -9.01
N GLU A 123 -12.14 -6.34 -9.14
CA GLU A 123 -11.64 -7.72 -9.18
C GLU A 123 -10.55 -7.93 -10.23
N ALA A 124 -10.70 -7.32 -11.41
CA ALA A 124 -9.70 -7.39 -12.47
C ALA A 124 -8.37 -6.73 -12.07
N ARG A 125 -8.42 -5.62 -11.34
CA ARG A 125 -7.20 -4.94 -10.85
C ARG A 125 -6.55 -5.72 -9.71
N GLU A 126 -7.33 -6.33 -8.84
CA GLU A 126 -6.78 -7.22 -7.81
C GLU A 126 -6.11 -8.45 -8.44
N ALA A 127 -6.74 -9.06 -9.45
CA ALA A 127 -6.16 -10.19 -10.17
C ALA A 127 -4.84 -9.82 -10.87
N ASP A 128 -4.79 -8.65 -11.50
CA ASP A 128 -3.59 -8.10 -12.13
C ASP A 128 -2.47 -7.82 -11.11
N PHE A 129 -2.81 -7.22 -9.96
CA PHE A 129 -1.87 -7.03 -8.85
C PHE A 129 -1.30 -8.37 -8.35
N ARG A 130 -2.15 -9.38 -8.15
CA ARG A 130 -1.72 -10.73 -7.73
C ARG A 130 -0.82 -11.39 -8.76
N ALA A 131 -1.11 -11.24 -10.05
CA ALA A 131 -0.26 -11.74 -11.11
C ALA A 131 1.14 -11.11 -11.06
N MET A 132 1.25 -9.81 -10.76
CA MET A 132 2.54 -9.15 -10.53
C MET A 132 3.26 -9.73 -9.31
N LEU A 133 2.58 -9.89 -8.16
CA LEU A 133 3.18 -10.50 -6.97
C LEU A 133 3.75 -11.90 -7.27
N ASP A 134 3.01 -12.72 -8.01
CA ASP A 134 3.41 -14.08 -8.37
C ASP A 134 4.57 -14.09 -9.37
N ALA A 135 4.51 -13.25 -10.42
CA ALA A 135 5.55 -13.17 -11.44
C ALA A 135 6.91 -12.76 -10.88
N HIS A 136 6.91 -11.94 -9.83
CA HIS A 136 8.11 -11.48 -9.13
C HIS A 136 8.41 -12.27 -7.85
N ASN A 137 7.64 -13.33 -7.56
CA ASN A 137 7.77 -14.17 -6.37
C ASN A 137 7.78 -13.38 -5.05
N LEU A 138 7.01 -12.28 -4.98
CA LEU A 138 7.03 -11.33 -3.86
C LEU A 138 6.47 -11.93 -2.56
N ALA A 139 5.68 -13.01 -2.64
CA ALA A 139 5.27 -13.75 -1.46
C ALA A 139 6.45 -14.40 -0.71
N ALA A 140 7.56 -14.68 -1.38
CA ALA A 140 8.77 -15.20 -0.75
C ALA A 140 9.56 -14.12 0.01
N GLU A 141 9.30 -12.84 -0.27
CA GLU A 141 9.88 -11.70 0.43
C GLU A 141 9.19 -11.41 1.77
N ASN A 142 8.17 -12.20 2.13
CA ASN A 142 7.42 -12.00 3.36
C ASN A 142 8.32 -12.08 4.59
N ASP A 143 8.56 -10.95 5.24
CA ASP A 143 9.32 -10.87 6.47
C ASP A 143 8.44 -11.00 7.72
N TYR A 144 7.12 -11.24 7.52
CA TYR A 144 6.12 -11.29 8.59
C TYR A 144 6.10 -10.04 9.48
N GLY A 145 6.49 -8.88 8.93
CA GLY A 145 6.57 -7.60 9.62
C GLY A 145 7.87 -7.38 10.39
N ALA A 146 8.78 -8.37 10.44
CA ALA A 146 9.95 -8.31 11.30
C ALA A 146 10.93 -7.18 10.96
N ARG A 147 11.11 -6.84 9.67
CA ARG A 147 11.98 -5.71 9.30
C ARG A 147 11.25 -4.39 9.49
N ALA A 148 9.96 -4.30 9.21
CA ALA A 148 9.19 -3.08 9.44
C ALA A 148 9.28 -2.59 10.90
N GLU A 149 9.35 -3.51 11.88
CA GLU A 149 9.49 -3.17 13.30
C GLU A 149 10.89 -2.68 13.70
N THR A 150 11.92 -2.98 12.92
CA THR A 150 13.33 -2.82 13.33
C THR A 150 14.14 -1.91 12.42
N VAL A 151 13.75 -1.75 11.16
CA VAL A 151 14.43 -0.91 10.17
C VAL A 151 13.97 0.52 10.30
N GLN A 152 14.92 1.43 10.50
CA GLN A 152 14.65 2.86 10.45
C GLN A 152 14.70 3.35 9.01
N ASN A 153 13.65 4.08 8.61
CA ASN A 153 13.53 4.72 7.30
C ASN A 153 13.79 3.75 6.13
N PRO A 154 13.03 2.65 6.00
CA PRO A 154 13.11 1.83 4.80
C PRO A 154 12.70 2.65 3.58
N ALA A 155 13.41 2.44 2.47
CA ALA A 155 13.07 2.98 1.15
C ALA A 155 11.66 2.56 0.72
N TYR A 156 11.23 1.34 1.05
CA TYR A 156 9.83 0.97 0.90
C TYR A 156 9.31 0.09 2.02
N ASN A 157 8.00 0.19 2.26
CA ASN A 157 7.25 -0.69 3.13
C ASN A 157 5.90 -1.04 2.48
N ILE A 158 5.69 -2.32 2.19
CA ILE A 158 4.50 -2.84 1.53
C ILE A 158 3.81 -3.82 2.48
N VAL A 159 2.53 -3.59 2.71
CA VAL A 159 1.67 -4.41 3.57
C VAL A 159 0.40 -4.77 2.81
N ILE A 160 0.12 -6.07 2.76
CA ILE A 160 -1.11 -6.63 2.20
C ILE A 160 -1.75 -7.48 3.28
N ALA A 161 -2.96 -7.13 3.69
CA ALA A 161 -3.77 -7.96 4.60
C ALA A 161 -4.93 -8.57 3.82
N TYR A 162 -5.11 -9.87 3.99
CA TYR A 162 -6.12 -10.66 3.29
C TYR A 162 -7.29 -10.98 4.22
N GLN A 163 -8.47 -11.25 3.65
CA GLN A 163 -9.65 -11.62 4.43
C GLN A 163 -9.48 -12.91 5.25
N SER A 164 -8.54 -13.79 4.87
CA SER A 164 -8.13 -14.96 5.66
C SER A 164 -7.51 -14.61 7.02
N GLY A 165 -7.15 -13.34 7.24
CA GLY A 165 -6.37 -12.88 8.40
C GLY A 165 -4.86 -13.03 8.24
N ARG A 166 -4.39 -13.51 7.08
CA ARG A 166 -2.96 -13.54 6.75
C ARG A 166 -2.51 -12.19 6.23
N SER A 167 -1.21 -11.92 6.38
CA SER A 167 -0.58 -10.71 5.87
C SER A 167 0.73 -11.03 5.14
N LEU A 168 1.00 -10.25 4.10
CA LEU A 168 2.28 -10.17 3.40
C LEU A 168 2.93 -8.84 3.76
N HIS A 169 4.16 -8.90 4.26
CA HIS A 169 4.97 -7.74 4.60
C HIS A 169 6.27 -7.79 3.79
N ILE A 170 6.55 -6.72 3.06
CA ILE A 170 7.75 -6.61 2.22
C ILE A 170 8.38 -5.26 2.52
N THR A 171 9.51 -5.28 3.21
CA THR A 171 10.19 -4.08 3.68
C THR A 171 11.66 -4.13 3.25
N SER A 172 12.14 -3.01 2.71
CA SER A 172 13.55 -2.88 2.34
C SER A 172 14.44 -2.84 3.59
N ALA A 173 15.70 -3.24 3.45
CA ALA A 173 16.67 -3.28 4.55
C ALA A 173 17.07 -1.88 5.06
N GLY A 174 16.74 -0.83 4.32
CA GLY A 174 17.00 0.56 4.66
C GLY A 174 16.70 1.50 3.49
N ALA A 175 17.22 2.71 3.56
CA ALA A 175 17.01 3.74 2.53
C ALA A 175 17.81 3.53 1.23
N ALA A 176 18.88 2.72 1.28
CA ALA A 176 19.70 2.40 0.10
C ALA A 176 19.39 0.98 -0.37
N LEU A 177 18.88 0.88 -1.59
CA LEU A 177 18.47 -0.41 -2.17
C LEU A 177 19.64 -1.15 -2.79
N ASN A 178 19.70 -2.45 -2.54
CA ASN A 178 20.57 -3.36 -3.30
C ASN A 178 19.91 -3.76 -4.64
N GLU A 179 20.62 -4.49 -5.50
CA GLU A 179 20.12 -4.89 -6.84
C GLU A 179 18.77 -5.62 -6.79
N HIS A 180 18.60 -6.53 -5.84
CA HIS A 180 17.35 -7.27 -5.66
C HIS A 180 16.21 -6.36 -5.20
N GLU A 181 16.46 -5.48 -4.24
CA GLU A 181 15.44 -4.55 -3.75
C GLU A 181 15.06 -3.49 -4.78
N ASN A 182 15.99 -3.05 -5.63
CA ASN A 182 15.66 -2.20 -6.77
C ASN A 182 14.71 -2.94 -7.73
N ALA A 183 14.96 -4.22 -8.01
CA ALA A 183 14.07 -5.01 -8.88
C ALA A 183 12.67 -5.19 -8.28
N VAL A 184 12.56 -5.32 -6.94
CA VAL A 184 11.26 -5.36 -6.24
C VAL A 184 10.55 -4.01 -6.35
N GLU A 185 11.22 -2.90 -6.03
CA GLU A 185 10.64 -1.56 -6.11
C GLU A 185 10.19 -1.23 -7.55
N ASP A 186 11.05 -1.48 -8.53
CA ASP A 186 10.77 -1.24 -9.95
C ASP A 186 9.53 -2.01 -10.42
N ALA A 187 9.42 -3.30 -10.06
CA ALA A 187 8.27 -4.12 -10.43
C ALA A 187 6.97 -3.57 -9.87
N VAL A 188 6.96 -3.19 -8.58
CA VAL A 188 5.77 -2.67 -7.92
C VAL A 188 5.41 -1.29 -8.45
N LEU A 189 6.38 -0.38 -8.59
CA LEU A 189 6.14 0.97 -9.09
C LEU A 189 5.70 0.97 -10.57
N THR A 190 6.22 0.06 -11.40
CA THR A 190 5.75 -0.12 -12.78
C THR A 190 4.26 -0.51 -12.79
N TRP A 191 3.86 -1.47 -11.96
CA TRP A 191 2.47 -1.87 -11.85
C TRP A 191 1.57 -0.71 -11.35
N VAL A 192 2.04 0.05 -10.37
CA VAL A 192 1.32 1.24 -9.88
C VAL A 192 1.14 2.24 -11.02
N ASP A 193 2.22 2.56 -11.75
CA ASP A 193 2.18 3.51 -12.85
C ASP A 193 1.17 3.09 -13.93
N ASP A 194 1.15 1.81 -14.30
CA ASP A 194 0.18 1.25 -15.25
C ASP A 194 -1.27 1.34 -14.73
N ALA A 195 -1.48 1.05 -13.44
CA ALA A 195 -2.81 1.12 -12.82
C ALA A 195 -3.41 2.54 -12.88
N PHE A 196 -2.58 3.58 -12.74
CA PHE A 196 -2.98 4.99 -12.80
C PHE A 196 -2.92 5.59 -14.22
N ALA A 197 -2.11 5.05 -15.13
CA ALA A 197 -2.03 5.50 -16.52
C ALA A 197 -3.35 5.31 -17.29
N ALA A 198 -4.14 4.30 -16.93
CA ALA A 198 -5.44 4.00 -17.53
C ALA A 198 -6.51 5.11 -17.35
N LYS A 199 -6.21 6.20 -16.66
CA LYS A 199 -7.08 7.38 -16.46
C LYS A 199 -6.64 8.66 -17.17
N LYS A 200 -5.49 8.66 -17.86
CA LYS A 200 -5.02 9.83 -18.61
C LYS A 200 -5.69 9.97 -19.98
#